data_AF-A0A485BQH6-F1
#
_entry.id   AF-A0A485BQH6-F1
#
_cell.length_a   1.000
_cell.length_b   1.000
_cell.length_c   1.000
_cell.angle_alpha   90.00
_cell.angle_beta   90.00
_cell.angle_gamma   90.00
#
_symmetry.space_group_name_H-M   'P 1'
#
loop_
_entity.id
_entity.type
_entity.pdbx_description
1 polymer ?
#
loop_
_entity_poly.entity_id
_entity_poly.type
_entity_poly.pdbx_seq_one_letter_code
_entity_poly.pdbx_strand_id
1 'polypeptide(L)'
;MHDRRLAARAGELKPSAVRELLKHSKLPGVISLGGGIPAPELFDTEGLNLAVQQVMSGRFNDAFQYGLTEGYPPLRQAVSELCQARGVDCQASHVYITSGSQQSLDIVARTLARSGRCGGG
;
A
#
# COMPACT_ATOMS: atom_id res chain seq x y z
N MET A 1 -17.91 15.19 24.50
CA MET A 1 -17.48 14.42 25.68
C MET A 1 -16.91 13.04 25.27
N HIS A 2 -15.98 12.97 24.29
CA HIS A 2 -15.44 11.69 23.77
C HIS A 2 -13.90 11.63 23.61
N ASP A 3 -13.15 12.74 23.72
CA ASP A 3 -11.71 12.75 23.45
C ASP A 3 -10.82 12.10 24.53
N ARG A 4 -11.32 11.93 25.75
CA ARG A 4 -10.48 11.53 26.91
C ARG A 4 -10.03 10.06 26.91
N ARG A 5 -10.35 9.28 25.88
CA ARG A 5 -9.96 7.87 25.70
C ARG A 5 -8.96 7.65 24.55
N LEU A 6 -8.60 8.69 23.82
CA LEU A 6 -7.67 8.57 22.69
C LEU A 6 -6.23 8.58 23.17
N ALA A 7 -5.38 7.77 22.54
CA ALA A 7 -3.94 7.82 22.75
C ALA A 7 -3.38 9.16 22.25
N ALA A 8 -2.35 9.70 22.88
CA ALA A 8 -1.77 11.01 22.54
C ALA A 8 -1.46 11.17 21.04
N ARG A 9 -0.93 10.11 20.40
CA ARG A 9 -0.65 10.06 18.95
C ARG A 9 -1.85 10.27 18.04
N ALA A 10 -3.07 9.99 18.52
CA ALA A 10 -4.28 10.20 17.74
C ALA A 10 -4.55 11.70 17.52
N GLY A 11 -4.14 12.56 18.46
CA GLY A 11 -4.23 14.02 18.30
C GLY A 11 -3.24 14.60 17.28
N GLU A 12 -2.22 13.83 16.88
CA GLU A 12 -1.21 14.24 15.91
C GLU A 12 -1.56 13.83 14.46
N LEU A 13 -2.64 13.07 14.26
CA LEU A 13 -3.10 12.64 12.95
C LEU A 13 -3.56 13.83 12.11
N LYS A 14 -2.83 14.12 11.03
CA LYS A 14 -3.17 15.19 10.10
C LYS A 14 -3.93 14.63 8.89
N PRO A 15 -5.10 15.19 8.53
CA PRO A 15 -5.77 14.83 7.29
C PRO A 15 -4.92 15.21 6.06
N SER A 16 -5.05 14.45 4.98
CA SER A 16 -4.30 14.71 3.74
C SER A 16 -4.85 15.94 3.01
N ALA A 17 -4.04 16.99 2.91
CA ALA A 17 -4.37 18.20 2.16
C ALA A 17 -4.63 17.90 0.66
N VAL A 18 -3.92 16.93 0.09
CA VAL A 18 -4.12 16.49 -1.31
C VAL A 18 -5.50 15.87 -1.50
N ARG A 19 -5.99 15.11 -0.51
CA ARG A 19 -7.34 14.51 -0.57
C ARG A 19 -8.44 15.59 -0.56
N GLU A 20 -8.24 16.68 0.17
CA GLU A 20 -9.19 17.81 0.16
C GLU A 20 -9.20 18.55 -1.19
N LEU A 21 -8.03 18.73 -1.82
CA LEU A 21 -7.92 19.31 -3.15
C LEU A 21 -8.59 18.44 -4.22
N LEU A 22 -8.45 17.11 -4.13
CA LEU A 22 -9.09 16.15 -5.04
C LEU A 22 -10.62 16.15 -4.97
N LYS A 23 -11.27 16.67 -3.91
CA LYS A 23 -12.73 16.82 -3.90
C LYS A 23 -13.22 17.82 -4.95
N HIS A 24 -12.40 18.82 -5.23
CA HIS A 24 -12.71 19.91 -6.15
C HIS A 24 -12.32 19.58 -7.60
N SER A 25 -11.56 18.50 -7.81
CA SER A 25 -11.09 18.07 -9.13
C SER A 25 -12.20 17.56 -10.05
N LYS A 26 -13.39 17.28 -9.50
CA LYS A 26 -14.57 16.79 -10.23
C LYS A 26 -15.58 17.89 -10.55
N LEU A 27 -15.28 19.14 -10.23
CA LEU A 27 -16.18 20.26 -10.53
C LEU A 27 -16.23 20.54 -12.04
N PRO A 28 -17.40 20.84 -12.60
CA PRO A 28 -17.52 21.24 -14.00
C PRO A 28 -16.60 22.42 -14.33
N GLY A 29 -15.84 22.34 -15.42
CA GLY A 29 -14.91 23.39 -15.87
C GLY A 29 -13.50 23.32 -15.27
N VAL A 30 -13.22 22.36 -14.39
CA VAL A 30 -11.88 22.17 -13.80
C VAL A 30 -11.13 21.06 -14.52
N ILE A 31 -9.94 21.38 -15.05
CA ILE A 31 -8.97 20.37 -15.54
C ILE A 31 -8.01 20.07 -14.39
N SER A 32 -8.11 18.86 -13.84
CA SER A 32 -7.30 18.45 -12.69
C SER A 32 -5.99 17.79 -13.12
N LEU A 33 -4.88 18.53 -12.99
CA LEU A 33 -3.52 18.02 -13.21
C LEU A 33 -2.79 17.61 -11.92
N GLY A 34 -3.40 17.82 -10.74
CA GLY A 34 -2.78 17.54 -9.44
C GLY A 34 -3.03 16.11 -8.90
N GLY A 35 -3.74 15.27 -9.65
CA GLY A 35 -4.04 13.90 -9.25
C GLY A 35 -2.90 12.94 -9.60
N GLY A 36 -2.46 12.14 -8.63
CA GLY A 36 -1.50 11.05 -8.83
C GLY A 36 -2.16 9.67 -8.99
N ILE A 37 -3.42 9.63 -9.47
CA ILE A 37 -4.21 8.39 -9.58
C ILE A 37 -4.09 7.89 -11.02
N PRO A 38 -3.76 6.61 -11.25
CA PRO A 38 -3.67 6.05 -12.60
C PRO A 38 -5.05 6.06 -13.30
N ALA A 39 -5.02 6.16 -14.63
CA ALA A 39 -6.21 6.10 -15.46
C ALA A 39 -6.84 4.70 -15.40
N PRO A 40 -8.11 4.55 -14.98
CA PRO A 40 -8.76 3.24 -14.85
C PRO A 40 -8.85 2.46 -16.16
N GLU A 41 -8.91 3.17 -17.30
CA GLU A 41 -9.04 2.59 -18.63
C GLU A 41 -7.77 1.83 -19.07
N LEU A 42 -6.65 2.05 -18.38
CA LEU A 42 -5.38 1.36 -18.63
C LEU A 42 -5.23 0.07 -17.81
N PHE A 43 -6.21 -0.29 -16.99
CA PHE A 43 -6.15 -1.53 -16.23
C PHE A 43 -6.42 -2.73 -17.13
N ASP A 44 -5.56 -3.76 -17.04
CA ASP A 44 -5.72 -5.03 -17.73
C ASP A 44 -6.85 -5.87 -17.11
N THR A 45 -8.08 -5.49 -17.44
CA THR A 45 -9.29 -6.15 -16.91
C THR A 45 -9.40 -7.61 -17.33
N GLU A 46 -8.90 -7.97 -18.52
CA GLU A 46 -8.93 -9.33 -19.03
C GLU A 46 -7.95 -10.22 -18.25
N GLY A 47 -6.70 -9.79 -18.12
CA GLY A 47 -5.69 -10.50 -17.34
C GLY A 47 -6.07 -10.67 -15.87
N LEU A 48 -6.64 -9.63 -15.26
CA LEU A 48 -7.16 -9.70 -13.89
C LEU A 48 -8.29 -10.73 -13.74
N ASN A 49 -9.24 -10.77 -14.68
CA ASN A 49 -10.32 -11.75 -14.65
C ASN A 49 -9.79 -13.19 -14.79
N LEU A 50 -8.84 -13.42 -15.69
CA LEU A 50 -8.21 -14.73 -15.87
C LEU A 50 -7.47 -15.18 -14.60
N ALA A 51 -6.70 -14.29 -13.98
CA ALA A 51 -5.99 -14.60 -12.74
C ALA A 51 -6.95 -14.95 -11.59
N VAL A 52 -8.04 -14.20 -11.44
CA VAL A 52 -9.09 -14.49 -10.44
C VAL A 52 -9.72 -15.86 -10.70
N GLN A 53 -10.13 -16.15 -11.94
CA GLN A 53 -10.73 -17.43 -12.31
C GLN A 53 -9.80 -18.62 -12.01
N GLN A 54 -8.51 -18.49 -12.29
CA GLN A 54 -7.51 -19.53 -11.98
C GLN A 54 -7.40 -19.81 -10.49
N VAL A 55 -7.39 -18.76 -9.66
CA VAL A 55 -7.32 -18.92 -8.20
C VAL A 55 -8.62 -19.55 -7.67
N MET A 56 -9.78 -19.09 -8.15
CA MET A 56 -11.07 -19.58 -7.70
C MET A 56 -11.34 -21.04 -8.10
N SER A 57 -10.85 -21.49 -9.26
CA SER A 57 -11.07 -22.86 -9.73
C SER A 57 -10.11 -23.88 -9.10
N GLY A 58 -8.85 -23.51 -8.88
CA GLY A 58 -7.83 -24.47 -8.44
C GLY A 58 -7.40 -24.35 -6.98
N ARG A 59 -7.60 -23.19 -6.34
CA ARG A 59 -6.93 -22.82 -5.09
C ARG A 59 -7.79 -21.98 -4.15
N PHE A 60 -9.11 -22.14 -4.24
CA PHE A 60 -10.06 -21.35 -3.48
C PHE A 60 -9.75 -21.32 -1.98
N ASN A 61 -9.68 -22.49 -1.34
CA ASN A 61 -9.48 -22.57 0.11
C ASN A 61 -8.14 -21.95 0.55
N ASP A 62 -7.06 -22.20 -0.20
CA ASP A 62 -5.74 -21.64 0.09
C ASP A 62 -5.74 -20.12 -0.01
N ALA A 63 -6.48 -19.56 -0.97
CA ALA A 63 -6.55 -18.11 -1.20
C ALA A 63 -7.27 -17.37 -0.06
N PHE A 64 -8.18 -18.04 0.64
CA PHE A 64 -8.97 -17.47 1.75
C PHE A 64 -8.50 -17.91 3.14
N GLN A 65 -7.52 -18.81 3.22
CA GLN A 65 -6.94 -19.25 4.49
C GLN A 65 -5.82 -18.29 4.94
N TYR A 66 -5.54 -18.26 6.24
CA TYR A 66 -4.36 -17.59 6.79
C TYR A 66 -3.08 -18.05 6.10
N GLY A 67 -2.27 -17.07 5.70
CA GLY A 67 -0.95 -17.27 5.09
C GLY A 67 0.20 -16.90 6.02
N LEU A 68 1.41 -16.98 5.47
CA LEU A 68 2.64 -16.52 6.13
C LEU A 68 2.63 -14.99 6.29
N THR A 69 3.21 -14.50 7.38
CA THR A 69 3.29 -13.07 7.67
C THR A 69 4.09 -12.29 6.63
N GLU A 70 5.13 -12.90 6.07
CA GLU A 70 5.96 -12.34 5.00
C GLU A 70 5.19 -12.20 3.67
N GLY A 71 4.10 -12.94 3.51
CA GLY A 71 3.29 -13.00 2.31
C GLY A 71 3.46 -14.29 1.50
N TYR A 72 2.66 -14.37 0.43
CA TYR A 72 2.56 -15.55 -0.42
C TYR A 72 3.89 -15.82 -1.19
N PRO A 73 4.56 -16.98 -1.00
CA PRO A 73 5.92 -17.18 -1.49
C PRO A 73 6.12 -17.01 -3.00
N PRO A 74 5.24 -17.52 -3.88
CA PRO A 74 5.37 -17.30 -5.32
C PRO A 74 5.26 -15.82 -5.73
N LEU A 75 4.48 -15.02 -5.01
CA LEU A 75 4.44 -13.56 -5.24
C LEU A 75 5.76 -12.90 -4.81
N ARG A 76 6.33 -13.31 -3.67
CA ARG A 76 7.63 -12.82 -3.21
C ARG A 76 8.74 -13.11 -4.22
N GLN A 77 8.72 -14.30 -4.81
CA GLN A 77 9.64 -14.69 -5.88
C GLN A 77 9.48 -13.80 -7.13
N ALA A 78 8.25 -13.62 -7.62
CA ALA A 78 7.98 -12.77 -8.78
C ALA A 78 8.43 -11.30 -8.57
N VAL A 79 8.22 -10.76 -7.36
CA VAL A 79 8.71 -9.41 -7.00
C VAL A 79 10.23 -9.37 -6.97
N SER A 80 10.89 -10.40 -6.42
CA SER A 80 12.34 -10.53 -6.41
C SER A 80 12.91 -10.48 -7.83
N GLU A 81 12.33 -11.24 -8.76
CA GLU A 81 12.71 -11.28 -10.17
C GLU A 81 12.50 -9.92 -10.85
N LEU A 82 11.39 -9.24 -10.57
CA LEU A 82 11.14 -7.89 -11.07
C LEU A 82 12.18 -6.88 -10.59
N CYS A 83 12.60 -6.98 -9.32
CA CYS A 83 13.67 -6.16 -8.75
C CYS A 83 15.02 -6.43 -9.42
N GLN A 84 15.37 -7.70 -9.60
CA GLN A 84 16.61 -8.12 -10.25
C GLN A 84 16.66 -7.65 -11.71
N ALA A 85 15.54 -7.77 -12.45
CA ALA A 85 15.43 -7.26 -13.82
C ALA A 85 15.63 -5.73 -13.92
N ARG A 86 15.45 -5.01 -12.81
CA ARG A 86 15.70 -3.56 -12.69
C ARG A 86 17.07 -3.23 -12.10
N GLY A 87 17.94 -4.22 -11.92
CA GLY A 87 19.30 -4.05 -11.39
C GLY A 87 19.38 -3.98 -9.86
N VAL A 88 18.34 -4.36 -9.15
CA VAL A 88 18.34 -4.41 -7.68
C VAL A 88 18.66 -5.83 -7.22
N ASP A 89 19.76 -6.00 -6.49
CA ASP A 89 20.06 -7.27 -5.82
C ASP A 89 19.04 -7.53 -4.72
N CYS A 90 18.12 -8.46 -4.99
CA CYS A 90 16.98 -8.77 -4.15
C CYS A 90 16.73 -10.28 -4.22
N GLN A 91 16.66 -10.93 -3.07
CA GLN A 91 16.24 -12.33 -2.95
C GLN A 91 14.81 -12.37 -2.42
N ALA A 92 14.07 -13.44 -2.70
CA ALA A 92 12.69 -13.58 -2.21
C ALA A 92 12.58 -13.50 -0.66
N SER A 93 13.64 -13.92 0.05
CA SER A 93 13.76 -13.78 1.51
C SER A 93 13.79 -12.32 1.99
N HIS A 94 14.26 -11.38 1.15
CA HIS A 94 14.28 -9.94 1.44
C HIS A 94 12.94 -9.25 1.17
N VAL A 95 11.98 -9.93 0.52
CA VAL A 95 10.68 -9.37 0.14
C VAL A 95 9.63 -9.66 1.22
N TYR A 96 8.97 -8.61 1.68
CA TYR A 96 7.76 -8.67 2.51
C TYR A 96 6.59 -8.03 1.77
N ILE A 97 5.46 -8.73 1.70
CA ILE A 97 4.25 -8.22 1.06
C ILE A 97 3.44 -7.39 2.07
N THR A 98 3.13 -6.15 1.70
CA THR A 98 2.33 -5.23 2.52
C THR A 98 1.05 -4.82 1.80
N SER A 99 0.08 -4.30 2.55
CA SER A 99 -1.12 -3.63 2.04
C SER A 99 -0.80 -2.23 1.51
N GLY A 100 0.13 -2.17 0.55
CA GLY A 100 0.61 -0.95 -0.08
C GLY A 100 1.77 -0.27 0.65
N SER A 101 2.33 0.75 0.00
CA SER A 101 3.53 1.46 0.45
C SER A 101 3.34 2.19 1.77
N GLN A 102 2.12 2.65 2.08
CA GLN A 102 1.84 3.34 3.34
C GLN A 102 2.01 2.45 4.56
N GLN A 103 1.64 1.16 4.47
CA GLN A 103 1.91 0.22 5.55
C GLN A 103 3.42 -0.01 5.69
N SER A 104 4.15 -0.12 4.58
CA SER A 104 5.61 -0.26 4.60
C SER A 104 6.27 0.93 5.31
N LEU A 105 5.83 2.17 5.01
CA LEU A 105 6.32 3.38 5.67
C LEU A 105 5.97 3.41 7.15
N ASP A 106 4.76 3.01 7.54
CA ASP A 106 4.35 2.93 8.95
C ASP A 106 5.22 1.94 9.74
N ILE A 107 5.50 0.76 9.16
CA ILE A 107 6.40 -0.24 9.76
C ILE A 107 7.80 0.35 9.93
N VAL A 108 8.38 0.91 8.87
CA VAL A 108 9.72 1.51 8.91
C VAL A 108 9.79 2.62 9.95
N ALA A 109 8.79 3.50 9.99
CA ALA A 109 8.71 4.58 10.98
C ALA A 109 8.63 4.03 12.41
N ARG A 110 7.79 3.04 12.68
CA ARG A 110 7.67 2.46 14.03
C ARG A 110 8.92 1.69 14.47
N THR A 111 9.63 1.07 13.53
CA THR A 111 10.81 0.25 13.83
C THR A 111 12.06 1.09 14.00
N LEU A 112 12.25 2.12 13.16
CA LEU A 112 13.49 2.92 13.12
C LEU A 112 13.37 4.27 13.81
N ALA A 113 12.19 4.89 13.83
CA ALA A 113 12.03 6.19 14.49
C ALA A 113 11.95 5.97 16.01
N ARG A 114 13.00 6.38 16.71
CA ARG A 114 13.00 6.46 18.17
C ARG A 114 11.93 7.47 18.60
N SER A 115 11.07 7.10 19.54
CA SER A 115 10.17 8.04 20.21
C SER A 115 11.00 9.07 20.99
N GLY A 116 11.26 10.22 20.36
CA GLY A 116 12.02 11.30 20.96
C GLY A 116 12.11 12.50 20.03
N ARG A 117 11.30 13.53 20.32
CA ARG A 117 11.43 14.94 19.92
C ARG A 117 12.46 15.25 18.82
N CYS A 118 11.98 15.45 17.59
CA CYS A 118 12.62 16.41 16.68
C CYS A 118 12.12 17.81 17.08
N GLY A 119 12.91 18.57 17.84
CA GLY A 119 12.59 19.95 18.19
C GLY A 119 13.03 20.34 19.60
N GLY A 120 14.29 20.71 19.73
CA GLY A 120 14.85 21.39 20.89
C GLY A 120 15.82 22.44 20.40
N GLY A 121 15.31 23.67 20.31
CA GLY A 121 15.99 24.94 20.04
C GLY A 121 15.04 26.03 20.50
#